data_AF-G2IU99-F1
#
_entry.id   AF-G2IU99-F1
#
_cell.length_a   1.000
_cell.length_b   1.000
_cell.length_c   1.000
_cell.angle_alpha   90.00
_cell.angle_beta   90.00
_cell.angle_gamma   90.00
#
_symmetry.space_group_name_H-M   'P 1'
#
loop_
_entity.id
_entity.type
_entity.pdbx_description
1 polymer ?
#
loop_
_entity_poly.entity_id
_entity_poly.type
_entity_poly.pdbx_seq_one_letter_code
_entity_poly.pdbx_strand_id
1 'polypeptide(L)'
;MTETEYIIDWIHRVEHARNKVNFTKRLPTLLTEYFFEKVLASKLGLGIKSGLSTGWSYEYKHKNNERIWHKLLIEEKKLSPADKKFIQHAVRHNPEDRILLTHAKITSPTNKNNIPSIKFSTREIGLLNKKITLFEETEELKLFCQNINTHTNTSLTKLKTAKSNQPGIDTWLHNIATPDLQKILATRIFMNFLGKKVDIDSLMENEDGSISIIEFKRKDPAKGMKELEQKQIMQFIYKDPEEQKFIYDSLSYKKSLCFGLDISHVRNVEFCEKTGINYHHIIWEHIARRPGQIFSSSFECTEHQIKIYSINLTTNHFSGISTTHGEESGSYDDDDRFQLTIEKKLFSEKVLNTKSQQ
;
A
#
# COMPACT_ATOMS: atom_id res chain seq x y z
N MET A 1 10.33 -17.93 23.42
CA MET A 1 9.72 -17.18 22.30
C MET A 1 10.10 -17.89 21.02
N THR A 2 9.13 -18.36 20.24
CA THR A 2 9.35 -18.94 18.90
C THR A 2 9.75 -17.85 17.91
N GLU A 3 10.29 -18.22 16.74
CA GLU A 3 10.57 -17.24 15.66
C GLU A 3 9.32 -16.48 15.23
N THR A 4 8.17 -17.16 15.16
CA THR A 4 6.88 -16.56 14.85
C THR A 4 6.46 -15.52 15.88
N GLU A 5 6.45 -15.89 17.18
CA GLU A 5 6.14 -14.95 18.28
C GLU A 5 7.06 -13.73 18.26
N TYR A 6 8.33 -13.96 17.94
CA TYR A 6 9.34 -12.93 17.86
C TYR A 6 9.06 -11.92 16.72
N ILE A 7 8.76 -12.41 15.52
CA ILE A 7 8.43 -11.54 14.39
C ILE A 7 7.14 -10.75 14.67
N ILE A 8 6.14 -11.39 15.30
CA ILE A 8 4.88 -10.74 15.69
C ILE A 8 5.14 -9.58 16.65
N ASP A 9 5.93 -9.78 17.71
CA ASP A 9 6.31 -8.72 18.64
C ASP A 9 6.96 -7.53 17.91
N TRP A 10 7.82 -7.79 16.93
CA TRP A 10 8.44 -6.72 16.14
C TRP A 10 7.51 -6.02 15.16
N ILE A 11 6.57 -6.74 14.53
CA ILE A 11 5.50 -6.11 13.72
C ILE A 11 4.71 -5.14 14.60
N HIS A 12 4.37 -5.56 15.81
CA HIS A 12 3.69 -4.70 16.77
C HIS A 12 4.52 -3.47 17.11
N ARG A 13 5.80 -3.61 17.45
CA ARG A 13 6.69 -2.47 17.76
C ARG A 13 6.84 -1.49 16.60
N VAL A 14 6.96 -1.98 15.37
CA VAL A 14 7.16 -1.15 14.17
C VAL A 14 5.90 -0.38 13.80
N GLU A 15 4.72 -0.96 14.03
CA GLU A 15 3.43 -0.31 13.75
C GLU A 15 2.88 0.52 14.93
N HIS A 16 3.38 0.29 16.14
CA HIS A 16 3.09 1.09 17.33
C HIS A 16 3.81 2.44 17.20
N ALA A 17 3.16 3.39 16.51
CA ALA A 17 3.62 4.76 16.31
C ALA A 17 4.22 5.34 17.61
N ARG A 18 5.39 5.97 17.50
CA ARG A 18 6.30 6.30 18.61
C ARG A 18 5.70 7.09 19.78
N ASN A 19 4.50 7.67 19.67
CA ASN A 19 3.90 8.56 20.68
C ASN A 19 2.37 8.38 20.90
N LYS A 20 1.72 7.32 20.40
CA LYS A 20 0.24 7.19 20.51
C LYS A 20 -0.16 6.12 21.53
N VAL A 21 -0.99 6.52 22.50
CA VAL A 21 -1.61 5.64 23.51
C VAL A 21 -2.78 4.84 22.91
N ASN A 22 -3.36 5.32 21.80
CA ASN A 22 -4.56 4.74 21.21
C ASN A 22 -4.25 3.74 20.08
N PHE A 23 -5.14 2.76 19.94
CA PHE A 23 -5.16 1.75 18.89
C PHE A 23 -4.98 2.39 17.50
N THR A 24 -3.81 2.22 16.89
CA THR A 24 -3.56 2.77 15.55
C THR A 24 -4.35 1.96 14.52
N LYS A 25 -4.96 2.63 13.53
CA LYS A 25 -5.70 1.95 12.43
C LYS A 25 -4.80 1.01 11.59
N ARG A 26 -3.47 1.07 11.76
CA ARG A 26 -2.48 0.48 10.86
C ARG A 26 -2.43 -1.05 10.93
N LEU A 27 -2.29 -1.65 12.12
CA LEU A 27 -2.35 -3.12 12.28
C LEU A 27 -3.71 -3.71 11.86
N PRO A 28 -4.85 -3.13 12.26
CA PRO A 28 -6.16 -3.51 11.74
C PRO A 28 -6.27 -3.46 10.21
N THR A 29 -5.76 -2.42 9.58
CA THR A 29 -5.77 -2.25 8.12
C THR A 29 -4.89 -3.33 7.46
N LEU A 30 -3.68 -3.57 7.97
CA LEU A 30 -2.78 -4.62 7.50
C LEU A 30 -3.46 -6.00 7.50
N LEU A 31 -4.18 -6.36 8.58
CA LEU A 31 -4.92 -7.62 8.63
C LEU A 31 -6.06 -7.69 7.61
N THR A 32 -6.73 -6.56 7.36
CA THR A 32 -7.79 -6.47 6.35
C THR A 32 -7.23 -6.61 4.92
N GLU A 33 -6.08 -5.99 4.65
CA GLU A 33 -5.36 -6.11 3.37
C GLU A 33 -4.84 -7.54 3.15
N TYR A 34 -4.28 -8.17 4.19
CA TYR A 34 -3.87 -9.57 4.12
C TYR A 34 -5.05 -10.50 3.85
N PHE A 35 -6.17 -10.29 4.56
CA PHE A 35 -7.41 -11.02 4.32
C PHE A 35 -7.91 -10.84 2.87
N PHE A 36 -7.85 -9.61 2.35
CA PHE A 36 -8.18 -9.37 0.94
C PHE A 36 -7.27 -10.17 0.01
N GLU A 37 -5.95 -10.08 0.17
CA GLU A 37 -4.97 -10.77 -0.70
C GLU A 37 -5.18 -12.29 -0.69
N LYS A 38 -5.39 -12.89 0.49
CA LYS A 38 -5.45 -14.36 0.63
C LYS A 38 -6.85 -14.94 0.40
N VAL A 39 -7.89 -14.19 0.76
CA VAL A 39 -9.26 -14.73 0.85
C VAL A 39 -10.20 -14.07 -0.13
N LEU A 40 -10.31 -12.74 -0.16
CA LEU A 40 -11.31 -12.08 -1.01
C LEU A 40 -10.91 -12.05 -2.49
N ALA A 41 -9.64 -11.77 -2.78
CA ALA A 41 -9.12 -11.65 -4.13
C ALA A 41 -9.32 -12.94 -4.93
N SER A 42 -9.17 -14.11 -4.29
CA SER A 42 -9.30 -15.42 -4.92
C SER A 42 -10.74 -15.90 -5.07
N LYS A 43 -11.68 -15.40 -4.26
CA LYS A 43 -12.96 -16.09 -4.09
C LYS A 43 -14.02 -15.78 -5.14
N LEU A 44 -14.04 -14.62 -5.82
CA LEU A 44 -15.34 -14.15 -6.33
C LEU A 44 -15.31 -13.27 -7.59
N GLY A 45 -15.09 -13.83 -8.78
CA GLY A 45 -15.54 -13.22 -10.05
C GLY A 45 -15.15 -11.75 -10.29
N LEU A 46 -14.15 -11.23 -9.57
CA LEU A 46 -13.65 -9.87 -9.64
C LEU A 46 -12.64 -9.70 -10.79
N GLY A 47 -12.34 -10.78 -11.51
CA GLY A 47 -11.26 -10.83 -12.48
C GLY A 47 -9.87 -10.76 -11.83
N ILE A 48 -9.78 -11.00 -10.52
CA ILE A 48 -8.54 -10.94 -9.76
C ILE A 48 -7.97 -12.34 -9.60
N LYS A 49 -6.75 -12.54 -10.06
CA LYS A 49 -6.05 -13.83 -9.94
C LYS A 49 -5.39 -13.97 -8.59
N SER A 50 -5.28 -15.21 -8.12
CA SER A 50 -4.37 -15.57 -7.02
C SER A 50 -2.92 -15.24 -7.39
N GLY A 51 -2.10 -14.91 -6.39
CA GLY A 51 -0.68 -14.65 -6.61
C GLY A 51 -0.37 -13.21 -7.01
N LEU A 52 -1.07 -12.26 -6.39
CA LEU A 52 -0.80 -10.82 -6.49
C LEU A 52 0.66 -10.50 -6.16
N SER A 53 1.28 -9.63 -6.95
CA SER A 53 2.64 -9.17 -6.67
C SER A 53 2.62 -7.93 -5.80
N THR A 54 3.08 -8.05 -4.56
CA THR A 54 3.05 -6.97 -3.55
C THR A 54 4.45 -6.53 -3.12
N GLY A 55 4.56 -5.46 -2.33
CA GLY A 55 5.85 -4.89 -1.92
C GLY A 55 6.44 -3.92 -2.96
N TRP A 56 5.57 -3.31 -3.76
CA TRP A 56 5.94 -2.20 -4.62
C TRP A 56 5.66 -0.89 -3.90
N SER A 57 6.59 0.04 -3.99
CA SER A 57 6.41 1.41 -3.51
C SER A 57 7.20 2.35 -4.38
N TYR A 58 6.98 3.66 -4.28
CA TYR A 58 7.84 4.61 -4.97
C TYR A 58 8.00 5.92 -4.21
N GLU A 59 9.04 6.63 -4.58
CA GLU A 59 9.32 8.00 -4.19
C GLU A 59 9.20 8.89 -5.43
N TYR A 60 8.57 10.06 -5.30
CA TYR A 60 8.46 11.03 -6.38
C TYR A 60 9.32 12.26 -6.08
N LYS A 61 10.33 12.49 -6.91
CA LYS A 61 11.21 13.66 -6.82
C LYS A 61 10.68 14.78 -7.71
N HIS A 62 9.90 15.66 -7.09
CA HIS A 62 9.28 16.82 -7.75
C HIS A 62 10.24 17.67 -8.61
N LYS A 63 11.48 17.89 -8.14
CA LYS A 63 12.45 18.75 -8.83
C LYS A 63 12.82 18.26 -10.23
N ASN A 64 12.86 16.95 -10.44
CA ASN A 64 13.36 16.34 -11.66
C ASN A 64 12.28 15.52 -12.39
N ASN A 65 11.04 15.52 -11.89
CA ASN A 65 9.96 14.66 -12.36
C ASN A 65 10.35 13.16 -12.41
N GLU A 66 11.25 12.74 -11.52
CA GLU A 66 11.80 11.39 -11.45
C GLU A 66 10.97 10.55 -10.45
N ARG A 67 10.50 9.36 -10.86
CA ARG A 67 10.03 8.33 -9.91
C ARG A 67 11.13 7.32 -9.66
N ILE A 68 11.36 7.01 -8.39
CA ILE A 68 12.17 5.88 -7.98
C ILE A 68 11.23 4.81 -7.47
N TRP A 69 11.04 3.77 -8.28
CA TRP A 69 10.27 2.60 -7.92
C TRP A 69 11.11 1.65 -7.09
N HIS A 70 10.56 1.14 -6.00
CA HIS A 70 11.17 0.13 -5.15
C HIS A 70 10.32 -1.13 -5.19
N LYS A 71 10.94 -2.24 -5.58
CA LYS A 71 10.39 -3.58 -5.38
C LYS A 71 11.12 -4.24 -4.23
N LEU A 72 10.42 -4.43 -3.12
CA LEU A 72 10.92 -5.18 -1.98
C LEU A 72 10.76 -6.68 -2.22
N LEU A 73 11.86 -7.41 -2.08
CA LEU A 73 11.93 -8.86 -2.18
C LEU A 73 12.42 -9.43 -0.84
N ILE A 74 11.75 -10.47 -0.38
CA ILE A 74 12.15 -11.23 0.80
C ILE A 74 12.80 -12.50 0.30
N GLU A 75 14.04 -12.72 0.74
CA GLU A 75 14.90 -13.78 0.19
C GLU A 75 15.17 -13.56 -1.31
N GLU A 76 16.02 -14.37 -1.94
CA GLU A 76 16.37 -14.26 -3.37
C GLU A 76 15.21 -14.72 -4.29
N LYS A 77 13.98 -14.29 -3.98
CA LYS A 77 12.80 -14.56 -4.79
C LYS A 77 12.90 -13.85 -6.13
N LYS A 78 12.57 -14.58 -7.18
CA LYS A 78 12.55 -14.07 -8.56
C LYS A 78 11.35 -13.13 -8.76
N LEU A 79 11.53 -12.15 -9.65
CA LEU A 79 10.44 -11.30 -10.14
C LEU A 79 9.32 -12.14 -10.77
N SER A 80 8.09 -11.86 -10.38
CA SER A 80 6.89 -12.46 -10.96
C SER A 80 6.67 -11.99 -12.41
N PRO A 81 5.82 -12.67 -13.20
CA PRO A 81 5.42 -12.18 -14.51
C PRO A 81 4.85 -10.76 -14.49
N ALA A 82 3.99 -10.45 -13.51
CA ALA A 82 3.42 -9.12 -13.31
C ALA A 82 4.50 -8.06 -13.05
N ASP A 83 5.51 -8.37 -12.21
CA ASP A 83 6.64 -7.48 -11.96
C ASP A 83 7.38 -7.14 -13.25
N LYS A 84 7.70 -8.16 -14.04
CA LYS A 84 8.48 -7.98 -15.28
C LYS A 84 7.72 -7.12 -16.30
N LYS A 85 6.42 -7.35 -16.45
CA LYS A 85 5.57 -6.55 -17.33
C LYS A 85 5.47 -5.11 -16.83
N PHE A 86 5.29 -4.91 -15.53
CA PHE A 86 5.27 -3.57 -14.93
C PHE A 86 6.56 -2.81 -15.20
N ILE A 87 7.72 -3.42 -14.92
CA ILE A 87 9.04 -2.86 -15.22
C ILE A 87 9.16 -2.47 -16.70
N GLN A 88 8.72 -3.36 -17.60
CA GLN A 88 8.77 -3.09 -19.03
C GLN A 88 7.89 -1.90 -19.43
N HIS A 89 6.68 -1.78 -18.88
CA HIS A 89 5.80 -0.65 -19.18
C HIS A 89 6.32 0.65 -18.57
N ALA A 90 6.74 0.64 -17.30
CA ALA A 90 7.25 1.80 -16.59
C ALA A 90 8.46 2.42 -17.33
N VAL A 91 9.50 1.63 -17.59
CA VAL A 91 10.74 2.11 -18.22
C VAL A 91 10.52 2.53 -19.68
N ARG A 92 9.65 1.83 -20.43
CA ARG A 92 9.39 2.21 -21.84
C ARG A 92 8.70 3.56 -21.97
N HIS A 93 7.80 3.89 -21.06
CA HIS A 93 7.02 5.13 -21.14
C HIS A 93 7.70 6.30 -20.41
N ASN A 94 8.47 6.01 -19.36
CA ASN A 94 9.25 7.01 -18.63
C ASN A 94 10.69 6.49 -18.44
N PRO A 95 11.60 6.72 -19.40
CA PRO A 95 12.98 6.23 -19.32
C PRO A 95 13.78 6.81 -18.14
N GLU A 96 13.35 7.96 -17.61
CA GLU A 96 13.95 8.60 -16.43
C GLU A 96 13.51 7.94 -15.11
N ASP A 97 12.47 7.10 -15.11
CA ASP A 97 12.07 6.38 -13.91
C ASP A 97 13.14 5.33 -13.57
N ARG A 98 13.63 5.35 -12.33
CA ARG A 98 14.57 4.35 -11.82
C ARG A 98 13.80 3.23 -11.15
N ILE A 99 14.27 1.99 -11.33
CA ILE A 99 13.68 0.83 -10.68
C ILE A 99 14.73 0.11 -9.84
N LEU A 100 14.46 0.05 -8.55
CA LEU A 100 15.35 -0.51 -7.54
C LEU A 100 14.76 -1.81 -6.99
N LEU A 101 15.49 -2.92 -7.17
CA LEU A 101 15.22 -4.17 -6.48
C LEU A 101 15.91 -4.16 -5.12
N THR A 102 15.12 -4.08 -4.07
CA THR A 102 15.62 -4.10 -2.69
C THR A 102 15.33 -5.45 -2.07
N HIS A 103 16.38 -6.19 -1.71
CA HIS A 103 16.28 -7.45 -1.00
C HIS A 103 16.41 -7.20 0.49
N ALA A 104 15.46 -7.72 1.27
CA ALA A 104 15.57 -7.77 2.72
C ALA A 104 15.94 -9.19 3.16
N LYS A 105 17.00 -9.27 3.97
CA LYS A 105 17.36 -10.47 4.71
C LYS A 105 17.11 -10.24 6.19
N ILE A 106 16.14 -10.98 6.74
CA ILE A 106 15.85 -11.00 8.16
C ILE A 106 16.58 -12.19 8.76
N THR A 107 17.37 -11.96 9.80
CA THR A 107 17.97 -13.02 10.61
C THR A 107 17.46 -12.91 12.03
N SER A 108 16.84 -13.99 12.51
CA SER A 108 16.43 -14.13 13.91
C SER A 108 17.65 -13.94 14.82
N PRO A 109 17.51 -13.22 15.95
CA PRO A 109 18.64 -12.85 16.78
C PRO A 109 19.29 -14.10 17.38
N THR A 110 20.62 -14.16 17.31
CA THR A 110 21.42 -15.15 18.04
C THR A 110 21.92 -14.61 19.39
N ASN A 111 21.55 -13.37 19.76
CA ASN A 111 22.14 -12.63 20.89
C ASN A 111 21.10 -12.15 21.92
N LYS A 112 21.58 -11.85 23.14
CA LYS A 112 20.80 -11.49 24.34
C LYS A 112 19.92 -10.23 24.20
N ASN A 113 20.03 -9.46 23.12
CA ASN A 113 19.38 -8.16 22.98
C ASN A 113 18.02 -8.19 22.26
N ASN A 114 17.63 -9.32 21.66
CA ASN A 114 16.31 -9.52 21.06
C ASN A 114 15.88 -8.48 19.98
N ILE A 115 16.84 -7.92 19.23
CA ILE A 115 16.60 -6.99 18.11
C ILE A 115 16.84 -7.72 16.78
N PRO A 116 15.96 -7.60 15.77
CA PRO A 116 16.11 -8.36 14.53
C PRO A 116 17.23 -7.72 13.74
N SER A 117 18.13 -8.56 13.22
CA SER A 117 19.09 -8.09 12.24
C SER A 117 18.42 -8.16 10.87
N ILE A 118 18.19 -6.98 10.30
CA ILE A 118 17.56 -6.83 8.99
C ILE A 118 18.53 -6.07 8.12
N LYS A 119 19.01 -6.74 7.07
CA LYS A 119 19.93 -6.16 6.10
C LYS A 119 19.23 -5.98 4.78
N PHE A 120 19.22 -4.75 4.29
CA PHE A 120 18.77 -4.40 2.96
C PHE A 120 19.96 -4.33 2.01
N SER A 121 19.81 -4.91 0.82
CA SER A 121 20.69 -4.70 -0.32
C SER A 121 19.86 -4.28 -1.53
N THR A 122 20.36 -3.32 -2.29
CA THR A 122 19.63 -2.77 -3.43
C THR A 122 20.45 -2.91 -4.70
N ARG A 123 19.77 -3.22 -5.80
CA ARG A 123 20.31 -3.23 -7.15
C ARG A 123 19.37 -2.45 -8.05
N GLU A 124 19.93 -1.69 -8.98
CA GLU A 124 19.15 -1.04 -10.01
C GLU A 124 18.91 -2.01 -11.17
N ILE A 125 17.70 -1.96 -11.72
CA ILE A 125 17.32 -2.70 -12.90
C ILE A 125 16.77 -1.76 -13.95
N GLY A 126 16.98 -2.11 -15.21
CA GLY A 126 16.42 -1.40 -16.35
C GLY A 126 16.22 -2.32 -17.53
N LEU A 127 16.03 -1.72 -18.70
CA LEU A 127 15.87 -2.44 -19.95
C LEU A 127 17.12 -2.29 -20.83
N LEU A 128 17.75 -3.40 -21.17
CA LEU A 128 18.77 -3.47 -22.22
C LEU A 128 18.27 -4.41 -23.32
N ASN A 129 18.16 -3.93 -24.55
CA ASN A 129 17.65 -4.70 -25.69
C ASN A 129 16.29 -5.38 -25.39
N LYS A 130 15.37 -4.64 -24.77
CA LYS A 130 14.04 -5.09 -24.31
C LYS A 130 14.04 -6.19 -23.23
N LYS A 131 15.21 -6.58 -22.71
CA LYS A 131 15.34 -7.52 -21.59
C LYS A 131 15.60 -6.78 -20.30
N ILE A 132 15.03 -7.28 -19.20
CA ILE A 132 15.30 -6.74 -17.86
C ILE A 132 16.71 -7.17 -17.47
N THR A 133 17.52 -6.18 -17.13
CA THR A 133 18.94 -6.37 -16.81
C THR A 133 19.25 -5.69 -15.49
N LEU A 134 20.09 -6.34 -14.69
CA LEU A 134 20.70 -5.75 -13.50
C LEU A 134 21.83 -4.83 -13.94
N PHE A 135 21.79 -3.58 -13.49
CA PHE A 135 22.87 -2.63 -13.72
C PHE A 135 23.96 -2.79 -12.65
N GLU A 136 25.15 -2.33 -13.00
CA GLU A 136 26.27 -2.32 -12.07
C GLU A 136 25.96 -1.45 -10.86
N GLU A 137 26.48 -1.87 -9.71
CA GLU A 137 26.25 -1.14 -8.46
C GLU A 137 27.04 0.17 -8.47
N THR A 138 26.33 1.29 -8.44
CA THR A 138 26.92 2.63 -8.36
C THR A 138 27.27 3.00 -6.91
N GLU A 139 28.17 3.97 -6.72
CA GLU A 139 28.49 4.51 -5.39
C GLU A 139 27.26 5.15 -4.71
N GLU A 140 26.36 5.75 -5.48
CA GLU A 140 25.08 6.26 -4.97
C GLU A 140 24.24 5.14 -4.36
N LEU A 141 24.13 3.98 -5.04
CA LEU A 141 23.38 2.83 -4.52
C LEU A 141 24.04 2.21 -3.29
N LYS A 142 25.37 2.17 -3.24
CA LYS A 142 26.11 1.72 -2.04
C LYS A 142 25.80 2.63 -0.85
N LEU A 143 25.86 3.95 -1.05
CA LEU A 143 25.55 4.93 -0.01
C LEU A 143 24.09 4.83 0.42
N PHE A 144 23.16 4.66 -0.52
CA PHE A 144 21.75 4.42 -0.23
C PHE A 144 21.55 3.17 0.64
N CYS A 145 22.18 2.05 0.30
CA CYS A 145 22.14 0.82 1.10
C CYS A 145 22.71 1.03 2.50
N GLN A 146 23.85 1.72 2.63
CA GLN A 146 24.46 2.03 3.93
C GLN A 146 23.52 2.89 4.78
N ASN A 147 22.89 3.91 4.19
CA ASN A 147 21.95 4.79 4.87
C ASN A 147 20.70 4.03 5.33
N ILE A 148 20.11 3.20 4.48
CA ILE A 148 18.96 2.37 4.85
C ILE A 148 19.28 1.47 6.04
N ASN A 149 20.41 0.75 5.97
CA ASN A 149 20.79 -0.18 7.02
C ASN A 149 21.09 0.54 8.34
N THR A 150 21.80 1.68 8.27
CA THR A 150 22.10 2.51 9.45
C THR A 150 20.83 3.06 10.09
N HIS A 151 19.90 3.58 9.27
CA HIS A 151 18.64 4.12 9.76
C HIS A 151 17.75 3.01 10.35
N THR A 152 17.67 1.86 9.69
CA THR A 152 16.95 0.68 10.18
C THR A 152 17.46 0.25 11.55
N ASN A 153 18.78 0.04 11.69
CA ASN A 153 19.40 -0.36 12.96
C ASN A 153 19.14 0.66 14.07
N THR A 154 19.26 1.94 13.76
CA THR A 154 18.97 3.03 14.70
C THR A 154 17.50 3.01 15.15
N SER A 155 16.58 2.85 14.20
CA SER A 155 15.15 2.87 14.48
C SER A 155 14.67 1.64 15.24
N LEU A 156 15.19 0.45 14.93
CA LEU A 156 14.90 -0.78 15.69
C LEU A 156 15.46 -0.70 17.11
N THR A 157 16.68 -0.17 17.29
CA THR A 157 17.27 0.03 18.62
C THR A 157 16.40 0.93 19.49
N LYS A 158 15.85 2.02 18.93
CA LYS A 158 14.91 2.91 19.62
C LYS A 158 13.61 2.22 20.04
N LEU A 159 13.17 1.20 19.29
CA LEU A 159 11.92 0.46 19.55
C LEU A 159 12.12 -0.77 20.45
N LYS A 160 13.36 -1.12 20.83
CA LYS A 160 13.68 -2.26 21.70
C LYS A 160 12.86 -2.25 23.01
N THR A 161 12.61 -1.08 23.58
CA THR A 161 11.90 -0.93 24.87
C THR A 161 10.42 -0.60 24.71
N ALA A 162 9.93 -0.41 23.48
CA ALA A 162 8.52 -0.12 23.23
C ALA A 162 7.66 -1.27 23.77
N LYS A 163 6.62 -0.96 24.54
CA LYS A 163 5.63 -1.97 24.94
C LYS A 163 4.49 -1.88 23.94
N SER A 164 4.22 -2.96 23.23
CA SER A 164 3.16 -3.01 22.24
C SER A 164 2.16 -4.09 22.60
N ASN A 165 1.29 -3.81 23.56
CA ASN A 165 0.13 -4.66 23.81
C ASN A 165 -1.05 -4.08 23.01
N GLN A 166 -1.39 -4.73 21.90
CA GLN A 166 -2.68 -4.52 21.23
C GLN A 166 -3.52 -5.79 21.42
N PRO A 167 -4.33 -5.88 22.50
CA PRO A 167 -5.08 -7.08 22.82
C PRO A 167 -5.93 -7.55 21.62
N GLY A 168 -5.80 -8.83 21.29
CA GLY A 168 -6.57 -9.49 20.23
C GLY A 168 -5.82 -9.63 18.91
N ILE A 169 -4.98 -8.68 18.49
CA ILE A 169 -4.31 -8.71 17.16
C ILE A 169 -3.39 -9.92 17.00
N ASP A 170 -2.70 -10.31 18.07
CA ASP A 170 -1.72 -11.40 18.10
C ASP A 170 -2.32 -12.70 17.54
N THR A 171 -3.56 -13.04 17.90
CA THR A 171 -4.21 -14.28 17.46
C THR A 171 -4.37 -14.36 15.95
N TRP A 172 -4.60 -13.23 15.26
CA TRP A 172 -4.64 -13.22 13.79
C TRP A 172 -3.24 -13.42 13.21
N LEU A 173 -2.24 -12.71 13.72
CA LEU A 173 -0.87 -12.82 13.21
C LEU A 173 -0.28 -14.21 13.42
N HIS A 174 -0.66 -14.90 14.50
CA HIS A 174 -0.29 -16.30 14.74
C HIS A 174 -0.80 -17.28 13.68
N ASN A 175 -1.87 -16.93 12.95
CA ASN A 175 -2.40 -17.74 11.87
C ASN A 175 -1.79 -17.40 10.50
N ILE A 176 -0.85 -16.45 10.44
CA ILE A 176 -0.09 -16.12 9.23
C ILE A 176 1.21 -16.92 9.20
N ALA A 177 1.53 -17.50 8.03
CA ALA A 177 2.77 -18.25 7.85
C ALA A 177 4.01 -17.36 8.11
N THR A 178 5.05 -17.92 8.75
CA THR A 178 6.27 -17.19 9.11
C THR A 178 6.92 -16.42 7.94
N PRO A 179 7.01 -16.95 6.70
CA PRO A 179 7.56 -16.19 5.57
C PRO A 179 6.72 -14.95 5.20
N ASP A 180 5.39 -15.03 5.34
CA ASP A 180 4.50 -13.89 5.11
C ASP A 180 4.65 -12.85 6.23
N LEU A 181 4.82 -13.28 7.49
CA LEU A 181 5.14 -12.38 8.61
C LEU A 181 6.47 -11.66 8.42
N GLN A 182 7.51 -12.36 7.95
CA GLN A 182 8.80 -11.76 7.60
C GLN A 182 8.65 -10.70 6.50
N LYS A 183 7.83 -10.99 5.49
CA LYS A 183 7.50 -10.03 4.42
C LYS A 183 6.79 -8.81 4.94
N ILE A 184 5.77 -8.99 5.77
CA ILE A 184 5.07 -7.90 6.44
C ILE A 184 6.07 -7.04 7.21
N LEU A 185 6.87 -7.65 8.10
CA LEU A 185 7.83 -6.92 8.92
C LEU A 185 8.82 -6.10 8.08
N ALA A 186 9.42 -6.70 7.06
CA ALA A 186 10.35 -6.01 6.18
C ALA A 186 9.68 -4.86 5.41
N THR A 187 8.48 -5.06 4.86
CA THR A 187 7.71 -4.01 4.18
C THR A 187 7.44 -2.85 5.13
N ARG A 188 6.99 -3.14 6.36
CA ARG A 188 6.68 -2.10 7.35
C ARG A 188 7.91 -1.32 7.79
N ILE A 189 9.04 -1.99 7.98
CA ILE A 189 10.32 -1.33 8.28
C ILE A 189 10.77 -0.45 7.12
N PHE A 190 10.70 -0.99 5.90
CA PHE A 190 11.10 -0.27 4.69
C PHE A 190 10.25 0.99 4.48
N MET A 191 8.94 0.88 4.65
CA MET A 191 8.01 2.00 4.48
C MET A 191 8.06 3.00 5.64
N ASN A 192 8.15 2.54 6.89
CA ASN A 192 8.03 3.43 8.05
C ASN A 192 9.31 4.20 8.33
N PHE A 193 10.48 3.62 8.01
CA PHE A 193 11.76 4.18 8.45
C PHE A 193 12.53 4.88 7.34
N LEU A 194 12.18 4.69 6.07
CA LEU A 194 13.02 5.13 4.95
C LEU A 194 12.40 6.27 4.13
N GLY A 195 11.55 7.10 4.75
CA GLY A 195 10.97 8.30 4.14
C GLY A 195 9.54 8.13 3.63
N LYS A 196 8.93 9.23 3.16
CA LYS A 196 7.55 9.25 2.64
C LYS A 196 7.49 8.55 1.28
N LYS A 197 7.16 7.26 1.29
CA LYS A 197 6.91 6.44 0.10
C LYS A 197 5.42 6.28 -0.13
N VAL A 198 5.02 6.18 -1.40
CA VAL A 198 3.66 5.80 -1.79
C VAL A 198 3.64 4.29 -1.99
N ASP A 199 2.72 3.62 -1.29
CA ASP A 199 2.56 2.17 -1.38
C ASP A 199 1.74 1.78 -2.61
N ILE A 200 2.00 0.59 -3.14
CA ILE A 200 1.19 -0.06 -4.17
C ILE A 200 0.73 -1.40 -3.59
N ASP A 201 -0.57 -1.49 -3.26
CA ASP A 201 -1.12 -2.66 -2.57
C ASP A 201 -0.78 -3.96 -3.32
N SER A 202 -1.02 -4.00 -4.65
CA SER A 202 -0.55 -5.10 -5.49
C SER A 202 -0.54 -4.82 -7.00
N LEU A 203 0.20 -5.66 -7.73
CA LEU A 203 0.16 -5.77 -9.18
C LEU A 203 -0.44 -7.12 -9.59
N MET A 204 -1.09 -7.11 -10.75
CA MET A 204 -1.68 -8.30 -11.35
C MET A 204 -1.48 -8.31 -12.87
N GLU A 205 -1.27 -9.51 -13.42
CA GLU A 205 -1.37 -9.74 -14.86
C GLU A 205 -2.76 -10.29 -15.22
N ASN A 206 -3.49 -9.54 -16.04
CA ASN A 206 -4.82 -9.88 -16.51
C ASN A 206 -4.79 -11.08 -17.48
N GLU A 207 -5.96 -11.62 -17.83
CA GLU A 207 -6.06 -12.77 -18.75
C GLU A 207 -5.65 -12.43 -20.18
N ASP A 208 -5.94 -11.21 -20.64
CA ASP A 208 -5.51 -10.67 -21.92
C ASP A 208 -4.02 -10.31 -21.98
N GLY A 209 -3.29 -10.52 -20.89
CA GLY A 209 -1.87 -10.20 -20.76
C GLY A 209 -1.57 -8.73 -20.44
N SER A 210 -2.58 -7.86 -20.32
CA SER A 210 -2.39 -6.52 -19.76
C SER A 210 -2.04 -6.60 -18.27
N ILE A 211 -1.59 -5.47 -17.71
CA ILE A 211 -1.24 -5.37 -16.29
C ILE A 211 -2.15 -4.37 -15.58
N SER A 212 -2.46 -4.68 -14.32
CA SER A 212 -3.23 -3.82 -13.43
C SER A 212 -2.44 -3.54 -12.17
N ILE A 213 -2.41 -2.27 -11.77
CA ILE A 213 -2.25 -1.91 -10.36
C ILE A 213 -3.59 -2.15 -9.68
N ILE A 214 -3.59 -2.90 -8.59
CA ILE A 214 -4.77 -3.13 -7.77
C ILE A 214 -4.61 -2.30 -6.51
N GLU A 215 -5.56 -1.40 -6.28
CA GLU A 215 -5.68 -0.61 -5.06
C GLU A 215 -6.90 -1.09 -4.29
N PHE A 216 -6.69 -1.67 -3.12
CA PHE A 216 -7.74 -2.16 -2.25
C PHE A 216 -7.92 -1.25 -1.05
N LYS A 217 -9.17 -0.90 -0.77
CA LYS A 217 -9.53 -0.19 0.46
C LYS A 217 -10.81 -0.75 1.06
N ARG A 218 -10.90 -0.68 2.39
CA ARG A 218 -12.14 -0.88 3.13
C ARG A 218 -12.67 0.47 3.58
N LYS A 219 -13.84 0.87 3.07
CA LYS A 219 -14.40 2.23 3.30
C LYS A 219 -15.90 2.20 3.46
N ASP A 220 -16.42 3.13 4.25
CA ASP A 220 -17.83 3.55 4.19
C ASP A 220 -17.88 4.81 3.29
N PRO A 221 -18.83 4.95 2.35
CA PRO A 221 -18.87 6.11 1.46
C PRO A 221 -19.11 7.39 2.26
N ALA A 222 -18.38 8.44 1.92
CA ALA A 222 -18.65 9.78 2.41
C ALA A 222 -20.01 10.27 1.88
N LYS A 223 -20.70 11.12 2.66
CA LYS A 223 -22.05 11.62 2.34
C LYS A 223 -22.06 12.91 1.51
N GLY A 224 -20.88 13.39 1.12
CA GLY A 224 -20.71 14.49 0.19
C GLY A 224 -19.26 14.85 -0.03
N MET A 225 -19.04 15.81 -0.91
CA MET A 225 -17.73 16.28 -1.36
C MET A 225 -17.77 17.77 -1.67
N LYS A 226 -16.61 18.41 -1.74
CA LYS A 226 -16.44 19.73 -2.35
C LYS A 226 -16.28 19.53 -3.86
N GLU A 227 -17.14 20.13 -4.67
CA GLU A 227 -17.12 19.91 -6.12
C GLU A 227 -15.92 20.61 -6.75
N LEU A 228 -15.17 19.90 -7.59
CA LEU A 228 -14.01 20.43 -8.32
C LEU A 228 -14.18 20.11 -9.80
N GLU A 229 -14.03 21.11 -10.67
CA GLU A 229 -14.20 20.90 -12.11
C GLU A 229 -13.10 19.97 -12.65
N GLN A 230 -13.46 19.09 -13.59
CA GLN A 230 -12.55 18.08 -14.14
C GLN A 230 -11.20 18.63 -14.60
N LYS A 231 -11.21 19.78 -15.29
CA LYS A 231 -10.00 20.45 -15.78
C LYS A 231 -9.07 20.96 -14.67
N GLN A 232 -9.60 21.16 -13.46
CA GLN A 232 -8.87 21.65 -12.29
C GLN A 232 -8.28 20.52 -11.45
N ILE A 233 -8.77 19.28 -11.61
CA ILE A 233 -8.35 18.13 -10.80
C ILE A 233 -6.84 17.88 -10.88
N MET A 234 -6.32 17.81 -12.10
CA MET A 234 -4.89 17.59 -12.28
C MET A 234 -4.06 18.75 -11.76
N GLN A 235 -4.53 19.99 -11.95
CA GLN A 235 -3.84 21.17 -11.42
C GLN A 235 -3.78 21.10 -9.89
N PHE A 236 -4.88 20.77 -9.22
CA PHE A 236 -4.97 20.66 -7.77
C PHE A 236 -3.94 19.67 -7.17
N ILE A 237 -3.70 18.51 -7.80
CA ILE A 237 -2.76 17.48 -7.33
C ILE A 237 -1.30 17.98 -7.26
N TYR A 238 -0.95 18.94 -8.11
CA TYR A 238 0.41 19.48 -8.23
C TYR A 238 0.62 20.78 -7.46
N LYS A 239 -0.43 21.31 -6.83
CA LYS A 239 -0.39 22.49 -5.96
C LYS A 239 0.24 22.14 -4.62
N ASP A 240 0.86 23.10 -3.97
CA ASP A 240 1.31 22.93 -2.59
C ASP A 240 0.10 22.84 -1.62
N PRO A 241 0.31 22.36 -0.39
CA PRO A 241 -0.79 22.17 0.55
C PRO A 241 -1.57 23.43 0.92
N GLU A 242 -0.93 24.61 0.92
CA GLU A 242 -1.61 25.87 1.27
C GLU A 242 -2.54 26.30 0.13
N GLU A 243 -2.06 26.23 -1.12
CA GLU A 243 -2.87 26.47 -2.31
C GLU A 243 -4.03 25.45 -2.41
N GLN A 244 -3.77 24.17 -2.11
CA GLN A 244 -4.82 23.15 -2.06
C GLN A 244 -5.91 23.49 -1.04
N LYS A 245 -5.51 23.93 0.15
CA LYS A 245 -6.46 24.32 1.20
C LYS A 245 -7.28 25.54 0.79
N PHE A 246 -6.64 26.57 0.24
CA PHE A 246 -7.33 27.76 -0.24
C PHE A 246 -8.39 27.41 -1.31
N ILE A 247 -8.02 26.56 -2.28
CA ILE A 247 -8.95 26.06 -3.30
C ILE A 247 -10.10 25.33 -2.61
N TYR A 248 -9.81 24.34 -1.77
CA TYR A 248 -10.82 23.52 -1.09
C TYR A 248 -11.85 24.35 -0.31
N ASP A 249 -11.40 25.34 0.46
CA ASP A 249 -12.26 26.20 1.27
C ASP A 249 -13.20 27.06 0.41
N SER A 250 -12.79 27.40 -0.82
CA SER A 250 -13.60 28.17 -1.79
C SER A 250 -14.68 27.36 -2.52
N LEU A 251 -14.59 26.02 -2.50
CA LEU A 251 -15.49 25.16 -3.27
C LEU A 251 -16.86 25.00 -2.60
N SER A 252 -17.88 24.79 -3.43
CA SER A 252 -19.23 24.47 -2.99
C SER A 252 -19.33 23.02 -2.51
N TYR A 253 -20.18 22.78 -1.50
CA TYR A 253 -20.47 21.44 -1.03
C TYR A 253 -21.58 20.80 -1.87
N LYS A 254 -21.37 19.54 -2.27
CA LYS A 254 -22.30 18.72 -3.00
C LYS A 254 -22.60 17.44 -2.22
N LYS A 255 -23.88 17.20 -1.97
CA LYS A 255 -24.35 15.95 -1.36
C LYS A 255 -24.30 14.84 -2.39
N SER A 256 -23.42 13.86 -2.19
CA SER A 256 -23.28 12.67 -3.02
C SER A 256 -22.59 11.57 -2.21
N LEU A 257 -22.91 10.31 -2.50
CA LEU A 257 -22.16 9.19 -1.95
C LEU A 257 -20.88 9.00 -2.75
N CYS A 258 -19.72 9.10 -2.10
CA CYS A 258 -18.44 9.00 -2.78
C CYS A 258 -17.39 8.26 -1.96
N PHE A 259 -16.39 7.73 -2.65
CA PHE A 259 -15.18 7.16 -2.06
C PHE A 259 -14.01 8.10 -2.34
N GLY A 260 -13.24 8.43 -1.30
CA GLY A 260 -12.02 9.23 -1.45
C GLY A 260 -10.82 8.36 -1.86
N LEU A 261 -9.89 8.93 -2.63
CA LEU A 261 -8.57 8.38 -2.91
C LEU A 261 -7.52 9.44 -2.57
N ASP A 262 -6.52 9.08 -1.77
CA ASP A 262 -5.46 10.01 -1.35
C ASP A 262 -4.70 10.54 -2.59
N ILE A 263 -4.33 11.83 -2.59
CA ILE A 263 -3.65 12.49 -3.72
C ILE A 263 -2.41 11.71 -4.20
N SER A 264 -1.65 11.11 -3.28
CA SER A 264 -0.50 10.27 -3.61
C SER A 264 -0.85 9.08 -4.51
N HIS A 265 -2.03 8.48 -4.31
CA HIS A 265 -2.52 7.38 -5.13
C HIS A 265 -3.16 7.86 -6.43
N VAL A 266 -3.70 9.08 -6.48
CA VAL A 266 -4.19 9.68 -7.73
C VAL A 266 -3.07 9.82 -8.76
N ARG A 267 -1.84 10.14 -8.31
CA ARG A 267 -0.67 10.16 -9.21
C ARG A 267 -0.38 8.80 -9.85
N ASN A 268 -0.77 7.69 -9.19
CA ASN A 268 -0.69 6.36 -9.79
C ASN A 268 -1.71 6.19 -10.91
N VAL A 269 -2.91 6.74 -10.75
CA VAL A 269 -3.95 6.72 -11.78
C VAL A 269 -3.47 7.44 -13.04
N GLU A 270 -2.90 8.63 -12.89
CA GLU A 270 -2.32 9.38 -14.02
C GLU A 270 -1.16 8.62 -14.68
N PHE A 271 -0.27 8.03 -13.88
CA PHE A 271 0.81 7.18 -14.39
C PHE A 271 0.25 5.98 -15.19
N CYS A 272 -0.73 5.28 -14.64
CA CYS A 272 -1.41 4.16 -15.27
C CYS A 272 -2.02 4.54 -16.62
N GLU A 273 -2.75 5.64 -16.67
CA GLU A 273 -3.38 6.16 -17.89
C GLU A 273 -2.33 6.49 -18.97
N LYS A 274 -1.20 7.10 -18.59
CA LYS A 274 -0.10 7.41 -19.53
C LYS A 274 0.69 6.18 -20.01
N THR A 275 0.69 5.09 -19.25
CA THR A 275 1.50 3.89 -19.52
C THR A 275 0.71 2.70 -20.05
N GLY A 276 -0.61 2.87 -20.22
CA GLY A 276 -1.53 1.81 -20.63
C GLY A 276 -1.65 0.69 -19.58
N ILE A 277 -1.34 0.99 -18.31
CA ILE A 277 -1.53 0.08 -17.19
C ILE A 277 -2.92 0.36 -16.60
N ASN A 278 -3.70 -0.66 -16.30
CA ASN A 278 -4.99 -0.46 -15.66
C ASN A 278 -4.79 -0.08 -14.18
N TYR A 279 -5.59 0.86 -13.66
CA TYR A 279 -5.66 1.12 -12.23
C TYR A 279 -7.00 0.59 -11.70
N HIS A 280 -6.99 -0.62 -11.15
CA HIS A 280 -8.20 -1.27 -10.65
C HIS A 280 -8.40 -0.89 -9.18
N HIS A 281 -9.37 -0.02 -8.93
CA HIS A 281 -9.71 0.43 -7.58
C HIS A 281 -10.86 -0.40 -7.02
N ILE A 282 -10.63 -1.02 -5.86
CA ILE A 282 -11.55 -1.96 -5.22
C ILE A 282 -11.86 -1.47 -3.83
N ILE A 283 -13.15 -1.28 -3.56
CA ILE A 283 -13.67 -0.91 -2.26
C ILE A 283 -14.48 -2.06 -1.68
N TRP A 284 -14.07 -2.57 -0.52
CA TRP A 284 -14.98 -3.29 0.37
C TRP A 284 -15.78 -2.27 1.17
N GLU A 285 -17.07 -2.13 0.85
CA GLU A 285 -17.97 -1.26 1.60
C GLU A 285 -18.25 -1.86 2.97
N HIS A 286 -17.64 -1.31 4.02
CA HIS A 286 -17.86 -1.77 5.38
C HIS A 286 -17.54 -0.73 6.46
N ILE A 287 -18.45 -0.59 7.44
CA ILE A 287 -18.37 0.42 8.52
C ILE A 287 -17.53 -0.03 9.73
N ALA A 288 -17.25 -1.33 9.88
CA ALA A 288 -16.52 -1.81 11.05
C ALA A 288 -15.16 -1.12 11.21
N ARG A 289 -14.69 -0.99 12.44
CA ARG A 289 -13.39 -0.36 12.72
C ARG A 289 -12.30 -1.38 12.99
N ARG A 290 -12.67 -2.65 13.24
CA ARG A 290 -11.73 -3.69 13.66
C ARG A 290 -11.95 -4.99 12.86
N PRO A 291 -10.86 -5.70 12.49
CA PRO A 291 -10.89 -7.02 11.85
C PRO A 291 -11.87 -8.01 12.47
N GLY A 292 -11.89 -8.14 13.80
CA GLY A 292 -12.77 -9.08 14.51
C GLY A 292 -14.27 -8.80 14.40
N GLN A 293 -14.69 -7.69 13.80
CA GLN A 293 -16.09 -7.43 13.46
C GLN A 293 -16.48 -7.99 12.09
N ILE A 294 -15.50 -8.46 11.33
CA ILE A 294 -15.58 -8.74 9.88
C ILE A 294 -15.16 -10.20 9.59
N PHE A 295 -14.13 -10.67 10.29
CA PHE A 295 -13.61 -12.03 10.16
C PHE A 295 -13.04 -12.56 11.49
N SER A 296 -13.08 -13.88 11.64
CA SER A 296 -12.49 -14.61 12.77
C SER A 296 -10.95 -14.52 12.76
N SER A 297 -10.30 -14.98 13.83
CA SER A 297 -8.84 -15.11 13.87
C SER A 297 -8.29 -16.09 12.84
N SER A 298 -9.09 -17.07 12.40
CA SER A 298 -8.76 -18.00 11.30
C SER A 298 -8.97 -17.39 9.90
N PHE A 299 -9.24 -16.08 9.81
CA PHE A 299 -9.55 -15.40 8.56
C PHE A 299 -10.79 -16.00 7.86
N GLU A 300 -11.78 -16.44 8.62
CA GLU A 300 -13.11 -16.78 8.10
C GLU A 300 -14.01 -15.54 8.18
N CYS A 301 -14.65 -15.19 7.07
CA CYS A 301 -15.56 -14.04 7.07
C CYS A 301 -16.81 -14.35 7.89
N THR A 302 -17.15 -13.45 8.82
CA THR A 302 -18.33 -13.58 9.67
C THR A 302 -19.58 -12.98 9.02
N GLU A 303 -19.41 -12.06 8.08
CA GLU A 303 -20.51 -11.47 7.31
C GLU A 303 -21.04 -12.46 6.29
N HIS A 304 -22.36 -12.53 6.11
CA HIS A 304 -22.97 -13.39 5.08
C HIS A 304 -22.93 -12.78 3.68
N GLN A 305 -22.94 -11.44 3.61
CA GLN A 305 -22.92 -10.68 2.37
C GLN A 305 -21.87 -9.58 2.46
N ILE A 306 -20.91 -9.63 1.55
CA ILE A 306 -19.87 -8.63 1.38
C ILE A 306 -20.24 -7.77 0.17
N LYS A 307 -20.22 -6.44 0.31
CA LYS A 307 -20.39 -5.52 -0.82
C LYS A 307 -19.03 -5.04 -1.32
N ILE A 308 -18.71 -5.41 -2.55
CA ILE A 308 -17.51 -4.94 -3.24
C ILE A 308 -17.91 -3.99 -4.36
N TYR A 309 -17.22 -2.86 -4.44
CA TYR A 309 -17.30 -1.90 -5.53
C TYR A 309 -15.98 -1.91 -6.27
N SER A 310 -16.01 -2.04 -7.59
CA SER A 310 -14.80 -2.09 -8.41
C SER A 310 -14.91 -1.18 -9.63
N ILE A 311 -13.81 -0.52 -10.00
CA ILE A 311 -13.72 0.31 -11.19
C ILE A 311 -12.29 0.28 -11.76
N ASN A 312 -12.16 0.26 -13.09
CA ASN A 312 -10.92 0.63 -13.75
C ASN A 312 -10.85 2.15 -13.80
N LEU A 313 -10.14 2.71 -12.82
CA LEU A 313 -10.11 4.13 -12.56
C LEU A 313 -9.20 4.85 -13.57
N THR A 314 -9.66 6.01 -14.00
CA THR A 314 -8.92 6.97 -14.83
C THR A 314 -9.10 8.37 -14.23
N THR A 315 -8.31 9.33 -14.67
CA THR A 315 -8.38 10.71 -14.13
C THR A 315 -9.76 11.36 -14.34
N ASN A 316 -10.54 10.92 -15.34
CA ASN A 316 -11.89 11.42 -15.65
C ASN A 316 -13.00 10.99 -14.68
N HIS A 317 -12.70 10.10 -13.72
CA HIS A 317 -13.69 9.63 -12.76
C HIS A 317 -13.74 10.46 -11.46
N PHE A 318 -12.75 11.31 -11.22
CA PHE A 318 -12.72 12.19 -10.06
C PHE A 318 -13.71 13.35 -10.26
N SER A 319 -14.38 13.77 -9.19
CA SER A 319 -15.47 14.76 -9.29
C SER A 319 -15.50 15.77 -8.15
N GLY A 320 -14.54 15.67 -7.23
CA GLY A 320 -14.50 16.54 -6.07
C GLY A 320 -13.34 16.22 -5.15
N ILE A 321 -13.34 16.91 -4.01
CA ILE A 321 -12.35 16.78 -2.95
C ILE A 321 -13.07 16.52 -1.63
N SER A 322 -12.45 15.70 -0.79
CA SER A 322 -12.77 15.54 0.62
C SER A 322 -11.48 15.61 1.45
N THR A 323 -11.60 15.76 2.75
CA THR A 323 -10.48 15.73 3.68
C THR A 323 -10.68 14.59 4.66
N THR A 324 -9.58 13.92 5.02
CA THR A 324 -9.53 13.04 6.18
C THR A 324 -8.66 13.71 7.22
N HIS A 325 -9.21 13.95 8.41
CA HIS A 325 -8.44 14.55 9.50
C HIS A 325 -7.31 13.62 9.92
N GLY A 326 -6.13 14.19 10.19
CA GLY A 326 -4.91 13.43 10.47
C GLY A 326 -5.07 12.37 11.56
N GLU A 327 -5.78 12.72 12.64
CA GLU A 327 -6.11 11.82 13.77
C GLU A 327 -6.91 10.58 13.36
N GLU A 328 -7.70 10.71 12.30
CA GLU A 328 -8.53 9.64 11.75
C GLU A 328 -7.84 8.90 10.60
N SER A 329 -6.73 9.40 10.08
CA SER A 329 -6.21 8.99 8.78
C SER A 329 -5.38 7.71 8.83
N GLY A 330 -4.95 7.26 10.02
CA GLY A 330 -4.03 6.13 10.16
C GLY A 330 -2.62 6.40 9.62
N SER A 331 -2.34 7.64 9.16
CA SER A 331 -1.04 8.09 8.69
C SER A 331 -0.01 8.16 9.82
N TYR A 332 1.27 8.27 9.46
CA TYR A 332 2.38 8.41 10.39
C TYR A 332 2.64 9.87 10.81
N ASP A 333 2.20 10.84 10.00
CA ASP A 333 2.52 12.27 10.14
C ASP A 333 1.40 13.13 10.74
N ASP A 334 0.21 12.57 11.02
CA ASP A 334 -0.96 13.29 11.58
C ASP A 334 -1.40 14.53 10.80
N ASP A 335 -0.92 14.68 9.57
CA ASP A 335 -1.33 15.74 8.66
C ASP A 335 -2.74 15.45 8.14
N ASP A 336 -3.53 16.51 7.97
CA ASP A 336 -4.79 16.44 7.23
C ASP A 336 -4.50 16.05 5.77
N ARG A 337 -5.26 15.10 5.25
CA ARG A 337 -5.04 14.56 3.90
C ARG A 337 -6.21 14.88 2.99
N PHE A 338 -5.92 15.59 1.91
CA PHE A 338 -6.84 15.74 0.79
C PHE A 338 -6.99 14.42 0.04
N GLN A 339 -8.24 14.12 -0.29
CA GLN A 339 -8.65 12.96 -1.08
C GLN A 339 -9.48 13.45 -2.24
N LEU A 340 -9.15 13.02 -3.46
CA LEU A 340 -10.07 13.18 -4.57
C LEU A 340 -11.20 12.16 -4.46
N THR A 341 -12.41 12.58 -4.78
CA THR A 341 -13.60 11.76 -4.60
C THR A 341 -14.12 11.20 -5.91
N ILE A 342 -14.54 9.95 -5.86
CA ILE A 342 -15.15 9.21 -6.96
C ILE A 342 -16.58 8.89 -6.55
N GLU A 343 -17.57 9.30 -7.35
CA GLU A 343 -18.97 9.03 -7.02
C GLU A 343 -19.24 7.51 -6.99
N LYS A 344 -19.90 7.03 -5.93
CA LYS A 344 -20.19 5.61 -5.71
C LYS A 344 -20.90 4.96 -6.90
N LYS A 345 -21.77 5.71 -7.57
CA LYS A 345 -22.55 5.27 -8.75
C LYS A 345 -21.68 4.89 -9.96
N LEU A 346 -20.41 5.30 -10.01
CA LEU A 346 -19.49 4.98 -11.10
C LEU A 346 -18.87 3.58 -10.95
N PHE A 347 -18.93 3.00 -9.75
CA PHE A 347 -18.38 1.69 -9.50
C PHE A 347 -19.36 0.60 -9.91
N SER A 348 -18.82 -0.51 -10.41
CA SER A 348 -19.57 -1.75 -10.54
C SER A 348 -19.73 -2.40 -9.16
N GLU A 349 -20.97 -2.61 -8.73
CA GLU A 349 -21.28 -3.29 -7.46
C GLU A 349 -21.33 -4.80 -7.65
N LYS A 350 -20.74 -5.53 -6.70
CA LYS A 350 -20.86 -6.98 -6.56
C LYS A 350 -21.18 -7.34 -5.12
N VAL A 351 -22.23 -8.13 -4.93
CA VAL A 351 -22.60 -8.70 -3.63
C VAL A 351 -22.11 -10.14 -3.57
N LEU A 352 -21.29 -10.41 -2.57
CA LEU A 352 -20.48 -11.58 -2.41
C LEU A 352 -21.03 -12.40 -1.23
N ASN A 353 -21.59 -13.57 -1.50
CA ASN A 353 -22.07 -14.46 -0.45
C ASN A 353 -20.92 -15.31 0.10
N THR A 354 -20.62 -15.18 1.38
CA THR A 354 -19.49 -15.88 2.03
C THR A 354 -19.83 -17.31 2.45
N LYS A 355 -21.13 -17.60 2.59
CA LYS A 355 -21.69 -18.94 2.68
C LYS A 355 -21.97 -19.46 1.28
N SER A 356 -20.95 -19.94 0.59
CA SER A 356 -21.17 -20.87 -0.52
C SER A 356 -21.73 -22.18 0.04
N GLN A 357 -22.88 -22.58 -0.51
CA GLN A 357 -23.58 -23.84 -0.29
C GLN A 357 -22.59 -25.00 -0.10
N GLN A 358 -22.59 -25.60 1.11
CA GLN A 358 -21.98 -26.92 1.32
C GLN A 358 -22.74 -27.98 0.53
#